data_AF-R5ZZB6-F1
#
_entry.id   AF-R5ZZB6-F1
#
_cell.length_a   1.000
_cell.length_b   1.000
_cell.length_c   1.000
_cell.angle_alpha   90.00
_cell.angle_beta   90.00
_cell.angle_gamma   90.00
#
_symmetry.space_group_name_H-M   'P 1'
#
loop_
_entity.id
_entity.type
_entity.pdbx_description
1 polymer ?
#
loop_
_entity_poly.entity_id
_entity_poly.type
_entity_poly.pdbx_seq_one_letter_code
_entity_poly.pdbx_strand_id
1 'polypeptide(L)'
;MPTRIEREKRTVAQMIKIYCQGKHHSTQLCAECQELLNYAQLRLERCKFGNLKHTCKKCPVHCYKPCMRQKMQSVMRYAGPRMLWHHPIAAIRHMLNH
;
A
#
# COMPACT_ATOMS: atom_id res chain seq x y z
N MET A 1 18.70 0.20 8.69
CA MET A 1 17.30 0.67 8.84
C MET A 1 16.63 0.65 7.47
N PRO A 2 15.46 0.03 7.30
CA PRO A 2 14.80 -0.01 5.98
C PRO A 2 14.41 1.40 5.54
N THR A 3 14.69 1.70 4.28
CA THR A 3 14.36 2.98 3.63
C THR A 3 12.85 3.21 3.64
N ARG A 4 12.41 4.46 3.48
CA ARG A 4 10.98 4.78 3.43
C ARG A 4 10.27 4.05 2.29
N ILE A 5 10.93 3.93 1.14
CA ILE A 5 10.43 3.19 -0.01
C ILE A 5 10.27 1.70 0.31
N GLU A 6 11.24 1.07 0.96
CA GLU A 6 11.11 -0.34 1.36
C GLU A 6 9.96 -0.57 2.34
N ARG A 7 9.76 0.35 3.30
CA ARG A 7 8.61 0.28 4.22
C ARG A 7 7.29 0.39 3.47
N GLU A 8 7.18 1.29 2.50
CA GLU A 8 5.97 1.41 1.67
C GLU A 8 5.74 0.18 0.79
N LYS A 9 6.79 -0.40 0.20
CA LYS A 9 6.67 -1.67 -0.56
C LYS A 9 6.10 -2.79 0.30
N ARG A 10 6.61 -2.95 1.52
CA ARG A 10 6.11 -3.97 2.48
C ARG A 10 4.67 -3.70 2.89
N THR A 11 4.35 -2.43 3.17
CA THR A 11 2.98 -2.01 3.53
C THR A 11 2.00 -2.33 2.41
N VAL A 12 2.30 -1.92 1.17
CA VAL A 12 1.45 -2.19 0.00
C VAL A 12 1.29 -3.69 -0.24
N ALA A 13 2.36 -4.48 -0.12
CA ALA A 13 2.29 -5.93 -0.23
C ALA A 13 1.32 -6.55 0.78
N GLN A 14 1.39 -6.11 2.04
CA GLN A 14 0.48 -6.59 3.07
C GLN A 14 -0.97 -6.19 2.79
N MET A 15 -1.20 -4.95 2.35
CA MET A 15 -2.54 -4.46 2.01
C MET A 15 -3.18 -5.28 0.88
N ILE A 16 -2.41 -5.55 -0.19
CA ILE A 16 -2.88 -6.34 -1.33
C ILE A 16 -3.16 -7.78 -0.91
N LYS A 17 -2.32 -8.37 -0.05
CA LYS A 17 -2.55 -9.72 0.49
C LYS A 17 -3.87 -9.80 1.28
N ILE A 18 -4.11 -8.86 2.20
CA ILE A 18 -5.36 -8.78 2.98
C ILE A 18 -6.57 -8.63 2.04
N TYR A 19 -6.47 -7.79 1.02
CA TYR A 19 -7.52 -7.62 0.03
C TYR A 19 -7.81 -8.91 -0.73
N CYS A 20 -6.76 -9.57 -1.25
CA CYS A 20 -6.89 -10.81 -2.02
C CYS A 20 -7.54 -11.92 -1.19
N GLN A 21 -7.08 -12.13 0.04
CA GLN A 21 -7.63 -13.14 0.94
C GLN A 21 -9.09 -12.85 1.29
N GLY A 22 -9.43 -11.58 1.55
CA GLY A 22 -10.78 -11.21 1.97
C GLY A 22 -11.80 -11.06 0.85
N LYS A 23 -11.38 -10.76 -0.38
CA LYS A 23 -12.29 -10.56 -1.52
C LYS A 23 -12.30 -11.71 -2.51
N HIS A 24 -11.15 -12.36 -2.71
CA HIS A 24 -11.03 -13.44 -3.68
C HIS A 24 -10.92 -14.81 -3.00
N HIS A 25 -10.95 -14.86 -1.66
CA HIS A 25 -10.91 -16.10 -0.87
C HIS A 25 -9.73 -17.03 -1.21
N SER A 26 -8.65 -16.45 -1.74
CA SER A 26 -7.46 -17.18 -2.16
C SER A 26 -6.44 -17.23 -1.05
N THR A 27 -5.84 -18.39 -0.81
CA THR A 27 -4.76 -18.60 0.17
C THR A 27 -3.46 -17.92 -0.28
N GLN A 28 -3.24 -17.87 -1.60
CA GLN A 28 -2.12 -17.19 -2.26
C GLN A 28 -2.58 -15.93 -3.01
N LEU A 29 -1.65 -15.06 -3.41
CA LEU A 29 -1.99 -13.93 -4.26
C LEU A 29 -2.48 -14.44 -5.63
N CYS A 30 -3.71 -14.09 -6.01
CA CYS A 30 -4.19 -14.37 -7.35
C CYS A 30 -3.43 -13.54 -8.39
N ALA A 31 -3.50 -13.95 -9.66
CA ALA A 31 -2.79 -13.28 -10.77
C ALA A 31 -3.06 -11.77 -10.83
N GLU A 32 -4.32 -11.34 -10.62
CA GLU A 32 -4.66 -9.91 -10.62
C GLU A 32 -3.98 -9.15 -9.46
N CYS A 33 -4.01 -9.71 -8.26
CA CYS A 33 -3.40 -9.07 -7.09
C CYS A 33 -1.87 -9.08 -7.20
N GLN A 34 -1.30 -10.11 -7.81
CA GLN A 34 0.14 -10.18 -8.10
C GLN A 34 0.55 -9.11 -9.13
N GLU A 35 -0.23 -8.92 -10.19
CA GLU A 35 0.00 -7.85 -11.17
C GLU A 35 -0.06 -6.46 -10.51
N LEU A 36 -1.07 -6.22 -9.68
CA LEU A 36 -1.20 -4.96 -8.95
C LEU A 36 -0.02 -4.72 -8.00
N LEU A 37 0.46 -5.77 -7.32
CA LEU A 37 1.61 -5.70 -6.43
C LEU A 37 2.89 -5.35 -7.19
N ASN A 38 3.18 -6.09 -8.28
CA ASN A 38 4.35 -5.86 -9.11
C ASN A 38 4.34 -4.43 -9.68
N TYR A 39 3.18 -3.98 -10.17
CA TYR A 39 3.00 -2.61 -10.64
C TYR A 39 3.30 -1.58 -9.55
N ALA A 40 2.73 -1.76 -8.37
CA ALA A 40 2.92 -0.83 -7.26
C ALA A 40 4.39 -0.77 -6.79
N GLN A 41 5.07 -1.92 -6.72
CA GLN A 41 6.49 -2.00 -6.37
C GLN A 41 7.35 -1.27 -7.40
N LEU A 42 7.12 -1.50 -8.69
CA LEU A 42 7.83 -0.82 -9.76
C LEU A 42 7.67 0.72 -9.70
N ARG A 43 6.47 1.22 -9.39
CA ARG A 43 6.24 2.68 -9.23
C ARG A 43 6.92 3.23 -7.98
N LEU A 44 7.05 2.45 -6.91
CA LEU A 44 7.77 2.84 -5.71
C LEU A 44 9.29 2.88 -5.95
N GLU A 45 9.83 1.91 -6.70
CA GLU A 45 11.26 1.88 -7.09
C GLU A 45 11.65 3.07 -7.93
N ARG A 46 10.81 3.41 -8.91
CA ARG A 46 11.04 4.53 -9.83
C ARG A 46 10.50 5.84 -9.27
N CYS A 47 10.23 5.94 -7.97
CA CYS A 47 9.68 7.15 -7.40
C CYS A 47 10.74 8.26 -7.37
N LYS A 48 10.49 9.34 -8.12
CA LYS A 48 11.38 10.51 -8.17
C LYS A 48 11.66 11.16 -6.81
N PHE A 49 10.78 10.96 -5.83
CA PHE A 49 10.93 11.52 -4.49
C PHE A 49 11.67 10.58 -3.54
N GLY A 50 11.83 9.29 -3.89
CA GLY A 50 12.51 8.28 -3.06
C GLY A 50 12.12 8.35 -1.59
N ASN A 51 13.11 8.57 -0.72
CA ASN A 51 12.91 8.65 0.73
C ASN A 51 12.19 9.92 1.23
N LEU A 52 12.08 10.96 0.41
CA LEU A 52 11.35 12.20 0.72
C LEU A 52 9.89 12.15 0.28
N LYS A 53 9.41 10.98 -0.16
CA LYS A 53 8.06 10.77 -0.68
C LYS A 53 6.97 11.06 0.37
N HIS A 54 6.05 11.97 0.06
CA HIS A 54 4.77 12.11 0.75
C HIS A 54 3.81 10.94 0.41
N THR A 55 2.72 10.80 1.17
CA THR A 55 1.69 9.78 0.89
C THR A 55 1.21 9.83 -0.57
N CYS A 56 0.91 8.66 -1.17
CA CYS A 56 0.43 8.59 -2.55
C CYS A 56 -0.85 9.41 -2.81
N LYS A 57 -1.70 9.60 -1.79
CA LYS A 57 -2.92 10.41 -1.87
C LYS A 57 -2.63 11.90 -2.10
N LYS A 58 -1.55 12.44 -1.51
CA LYS A 58 -1.13 13.85 -1.61
C LYS A 58 0.00 14.05 -2.62
N CYS A 59 0.21 13.08 -3.50
CA CYS A 59 1.33 13.12 -4.44
C CYS A 59 1.06 14.11 -5.58
N PRO A 60 1.96 15.07 -5.85
CA PRO A 60 1.74 16.09 -6.88
C PRO A 60 1.88 15.51 -8.30
N VAL A 61 2.39 14.28 -8.43
CA VAL A 61 2.44 13.57 -9.72
C VAL A 61 1.44 12.44 -9.80
N HIS A 62 0.77 12.33 -10.94
CA HIS A 62 -0.07 11.19 -11.28
C HIS A 62 0.78 10.06 -11.87
N CYS A 63 1.34 9.25 -10.98
CA CYS A 63 2.14 8.11 -11.41
C CYS A 63 1.29 6.84 -11.66
N TYR A 64 0.09 6.68 -11.12
CA TYR A 64 -0.69 5.47 -11.40
C TYR A 64 -1.52 5.63 -12.67
N LYS A 65 -1.55 4.60 -13.53
CA LYS A 65 -2.55 4.49 -14.59
C LYS A 65 -3.96 4.53 -13.97
N PRO A 66 -4.97 5.16 -14.60
CA PRO A 66 -6.30 5.30 -14.01
C PRO A 66 -6.92 3.98 -13.52
N CYS A 67 -6.87 2.91 -14.32
CA CYS A 67 -7.38 1.59 -13.94
C CYS A 67 -6.63 1.01 -12.71
N MET A 68 -5.29 1.05 -12.71
CA MET A 68 -4.48 0.59 -11.57
C MET A 68 -4.72 1.42 -10.30
N ARG A 69 -4.96 2.73 -10.47
CA ARG A 69 -5.30 3.63 -9.35
C ARG A 69 -6.61 3.23 -8.70
N GLN A 70 -7.64 2.92 -9.49
CA GLN A 70 -8.93 2.46 -8.97
C GLN A 70 -8.78 1.15 -8.22
N LYS A 71 -8.06 0.17 -8.78
CA LYS A 71 -7.75 -1.10 -8.10
C LYS A 71 -7.05 -0.86 -6.75
N MET A 72 -6.01 -0.03 -6.74
CA MET A 72 -5.28 0.30 -5.52
C MET A 72 -6.14 1.06 -4.50
N GLN A 73 -7.06 1.91 -4.93
CA GLN A 73 -8.02 2.59 -4.03
C GLN A 73 -8.97 1.59 -3.37
N SER A 74 -9.45 0.59 -4.10
CA SER A 74 -10.26 -0.51 -3.55
C SER A 74 -9.48 -1.30 -2.50
N VAL A 75 -8.22 -1.63 -2.79
CA VAL A 75 -7.30 -2.25 -1.82
C VAL A 75 -7.14 -1.35 -0.59
N MET A 76 -6.86 -0.05 -0.76
CA MET A 76 -6.68 0.88 0.35
C MET A 76 -7.93 0.99 1.23
N ARG A 77 -9.11 1.10 0.63
CA ARG A 77 -10.40 1.20 1.35
C ARG A 77 -10.70 -0.06 2.16
N TYR A 78 -10.37 -1.23 1.61
CA TYR A 78 -10.61 -2.50 2.28
C TYR A 78 -9.52 -2.82 3.31
N ALA A 79 -8.26 -2.79 2.92
CA ALA A 79 -7.16 -3.20 3.77
C ALA A 79 -6.78 -2.13 4.80
N GLY A 80 -7.03 -0.84 4.55
CA GLY A 80 -6.65 0.26 5.45
C GLY A 80 -7.15 0.08 6.89
N PRO A 81 -8.47 -0.06 7.14
CA PRO A 81 -9.01 -0.32 8.47
C PRO A 81 -8.53 -1.65 9.07
N ARG A 82 -8.32 -2.67 8.23
CA ARG A 82 -7.86 -4.00 8.64
C ARG A 82 -6.37 -4.02 8.98
N MET A 83 -5.60 -3.08 8.47
CA MET A 83 -4.15 -2.96 8.73
C MET A 83 -3.87 -2.42 10.14
N LEU A 84 -4.82 -1.71 10.77
CA LEU A 84 -4.72 -1.27 12.17
C LEU A 84 -4.55 -2.45 13.14
N TRP A 85 -5.10 -3.62 12.79
CA TRP A 85 -4.95 -4.84 13.57
C TRP A 85 -3.53 -5.43 13.52
N HIS A 86 -2.73 -5.08 12.51
CA HIS A 86 -1.35 -5.56 12.34
C HIS A 86 -0.28 -4.57 12.86
N HIS A 87 -0.61 -3.29 13.01
CA HIS A 87 0.29 -2.26 13.55
C HIS A 87 -0.40 -1.40 14.62
N PRO A 88 -0.71 -1.97 15.80
CA PRO A 88 -1.39 -1.21 16.87
C PRO A 88 -0.57 -0.01 17.37
N ILE A 89 0.77 -0.05 17.25
CA ILE A 89 1.67 0.91 17.91
C ILE A 89 1.88 2.21 17.09
N ALA A 90 1.65 2.19 15.76
CA ALA A 90 1.84 3.38 14.92
C ALA A 90 0.67 4.38 15.01
N ALA A 91 -0.54 3.89 15.28
CA ALA A 91 -1.72 4.73 15.49
C ALA A 91 -1.73 5.36 16.91
N ILE A 92 -1.34 4.60 17.94
CA ILE A 92 -1.31 5.08 19.33
C ILE A 92 -0.29 6.23 19.52
N ARG A 93 0.87 6.17 18.85
CA ARG A 93 1.89 7.24 18.96
C ARG A 93 1.45 8.58 18.33
N HIS A 94 0.43 8.59 17.48
CA HIS A 94 -0.16 9.83 16.94
C HIS A 94 -1.27 10.40 17.84
N MET A 95 -1.90 9.58 18.68
CA MET A 95 -2.92 10.03 19.64
C MET A 95 -2.33 10.57 20.95
N LEU A 96 -1.11 10.19 21.34
CA LEU A 96 -0.48 10.62 22.59
C LEU A 96 0.43 11.85 22.47
N ASN A 97 0.59 12.40 21.25
CA ASN A 97 1.34 13.63 20.99
C ASN A 97 0.42 14.74 20.43
N HIS A 98 -0.85 14.75 20.85
CA HIS A 98 -1.78 15.82 20.56
C HIS A 98 -2.53 16.27 21.81
#